data_AF-A0A3D1E5H0-F1
#
_entry.id   AF-A0A3D1E5H0-F1
#
_cell.length_a   1.000
_cell.length_b   1.000
_cell.length_c   1.000
_cell.angle_alpha   90.00
_cell.angle_beta   90.00
_cell.angle_gamma   90.00
#
_symmetry.space_group_name_H-M   'P 1'
#
loop_
_entity.id
_entity.type
_entity.pdbx_description
1 polymer ?
#
loop_
_entity_poly.entity_id
_entity_poly.type
_entity_poly.pdbx_seq_one_letter_code
_entity_poly.pdbx_strand_id
1 'polypeptide(L)'
;MSNDAIAVWNECLIFIKDNIQPQAFKTWFEPIKPVKLTENALSIQVPSKFFYEWLEEHYVKLLKAALTKQLGEQAKLIYIIKMENTYGNKEPFTEKIPSANRSSAMMPQEVDAPIKSKNPELKNPFIIPGIRNVKIESQLNPNYSFENFLEGDANRLARSAGLAVSNKPGGTSFNPLLVFGGVGLGKTHLAHAIGIEIKDKYPDKIVLYISAEKFTQQYIDSVKKNTRTDFIHFYQQIDVLIIDDVQFLSGKSGTQDVFFHIFNHLHQNGKQVILTSDKAPVDMQDIEQRLLSRFKWGLSAELQSPDYETRVSILKNKLYKDGVEMEEEIIEYVAKHIKSNIR
;
A
#
# COMPACT_ATOMS: atom_id res chain seq x y z
N MET A 1 11.60 -29.80 18.46
CA MET A 1 10.31 -29.12 18.20
C MET A 1 9.49 -29.31 19.48
N SER A 2 8.95 -28.24 20.07
CA SER A 2 8.11 -28.36 21.27
C SER A 2 6.75 -28.93 20.86
N ASN A 3 6.32 -30.04 21.47
CA ASN A 3 5.02 -30.68 21.21
C ASN A 3 3.84 -29.72 21.46
N ASP A 4 4.03 -28.71 22.30
CA ASP A 4 2.98 -27.75 22.67
C ASP A 4 2.63 -26.80 21.52
N ALA A 5 3.62 -26.43 20.69
CA ALA A 5 3.40 -25.57 19.51
C ALA A 5 2.52 -26.26 18.46
N ILE A 6 2.68 -27.58 18.31
CA ILE A 6 1.89 -28.38 17.37
C ILE A 6 0.44 -28.49 17.86
N ALA A 7 0.24 -28.76 19.16
CA ALA A 7 -1.07 -28.86 19.76
C ALA A 7 -1.87 -27.54 19.62
N VAL A 8 -1.26 -26.42 20.01
CA VAL A 8 -1.91 -25.09 19.94
C VAL A 8 -2.25 -24.71 18.50
N TRP A 9 -1.35 -24.98 17.55
CA TRP A 9 -1.61 -24.67 16.14
C TRP A 9 -2.72 -25.53 15.55
N ASN A 10 -2.80 -26.82 15.88
CA ASN A 10 -3.89 -27.70 15.43
C ASN A 10 -5.25 -27.20 15.93
N GLU A 11 -5.32 -26.76 17.18
CA GLU A 11 -6.55 -26.16 17.73
C GLU A 11 -6.91 -24.84 17.04
N CYS A 12 -5.91 -24.03 16.66
CA CYS A 12 -6.13 -22.85 15.83
C CYS A 12 -6.65 -23.24 14.43
N LEU A 13 -6.10 -24.29 13.82
CA LEU A 13 -6.52 -24.77 12.50
C LEU A 13 -7.98 -25.26 12.49
N ILE A 14 -8.45 -25.90 13.56
CA ILE A 14 -9.87 -26.30 13.70
C ILE A 14 -10.76 -25.06 13.63
N PHE A 15 -10.46 -24.05 14.45
CA PHE A 15 -11.21 -22.79 14.45
C PHE A 15 -11.16 -22.07 13.10
N ILE A 16 -9.99 -22.02 12.46
CA ILE A 16 -9.82 -21.38 11.16
C ILE A 16 -10.63 -22.11 10.08
N LYS A 17 -10.60 -23.44 10.07
CA LYS A 17 -11.32 -24.28 9.10
C LYS A 17 -12.83 -24.06 9.12
N ASP A 18 -13.40 -23.81 10.30
CA ASP A 18 -14.84 -23.53 10.45
C ASP A 18 -15.25 -22.13 9.99
N ASN A 19 -14.28 -21.23 9.78
CA ASN A 19 -14.53 -19.81 9.47
C ASN A 19 -14.09 -19.38 8.06
N ILE A 20 -13.53 -20.28 7.24
CA ILE A 20 -13.11 -19.97 5.86
C ILE A 20 -13.51 -21.04 4.87
N GLN A 21 -13.47 -20.70 3.57
CA GLN A 21 -13.78 -21.64 2.51
C GLN A 21 -12.72 -22.76 2.43
N PRO A 22 -13.12 -24.02 2.15
CA PRO A 22 -12.20 -25.18 2.14
C PRO A 22 -10.99 -25.02 1.20
N GLN A 23 -11.18 -24.35 0.06
CA GLN A 23 -10.11 -24.12 -0.91
C GLN A 23 -9.08 -23.09 -0.43
N ALA A 24 -9.52 -22.07 0.32
CA ALA A 24 -8.64 -21.09 0.95
C ALA A 24 -7.83 -21.74 2.09
N PHE A 25 -8.48 -22.60 2.90
CA PHE A 25 -7.82 -23.37 3.96
C PHE A 25 -6.68 -24.24 3.41
N LYS A 26 -7.00 -25.04 2.38
CA LYS A 26 -6.05 -25.95 1.73
C LYS A 26 -4.85 -25.19 1.15
N THR A 27 -5.10 -24.04 0.55
CA THR A 27 -4.05 -23.26 -0.10
C THR A 27 -3.15 -22.57 0.92
N TRP A 28 -3.70 -21.95 1.96
CA TRP A 28 -2.96 -20.98 2.77
C TRP A 28 -2.60 -21.46 4.19
N PHE A 29 -3.35 -22.41 4.75
CA PHE A 29 -3.16 -22.81 6.15
C PHE A 29 -2.55 -24.21 6.30
N GLU A 30 -2.87 -25.12 5.38
CA GLU A 30 -2.28 -26.46 5.35
C GLU A 30 -0.75 -26.47 5.16
N PRO A 31 -0.13 -25.56 4.36
CA PRO A 31 1.32 -25.54 4.20
C PRO A 31 2.10 -24.95 5.39
N ILE A 32 1.40 -24.39 6.39
CA ILE A 32 2.02 -23.70 7.54
C ILE A 32 2.46 -24.72 8.58
N LYS A 33 3.69 -24.59 9.07
CA LYS A 33 4.25 -25.49 10.09
C LYS A 33 4.50 -24.76 11.40
N PRO A 34 3.98 -25.22 12.55
CA PRO A 34 4.34 -24.64 13.83
C PRO A 34 5.79 -24.98 14.17
N VAL A 35 6.54 -23.98 14.67
CA VAL A 35 7.97 -24.11 14.94
C VAL A 35 8.26 -24.10 16.43
N LYS A 36 7.73 -23.09 17.13
CA LYS A 36 8.01 -22.86 18.54
C LYS A 36 6.83 -22.20 19.22
N LEU A 37 6.62 -22.55 20.48
CA LEU A 37 5.73 -21.85 21.38
C LEU A 37 6.59 -21.32 22.54
N THR A 38 6.42 -20.04 22.84
CA THR A 38 6.92 -19.36 24.03
C THR A 38 5.70 -18.82 24.76
N GLU A 39 5.79 -18.57 26.07
CA GLU A 39 4.66 -18.36 27.01
C GLU A 39 3.38 -17.77 26.38
N ASN A 40 3.44 -16.66 25.62
CA ASN A 40 2.30 -16.10 24.89
C ASN A 40 2.55 -15.86 23.38
N ALA A 41 3.57 -16.48 22.77
CA ALA A 41 3.93 -16.26 21.37
C ALA A 41 4.11 -17.57 20.60
N LEU A 42 3.29 -17.77 19.57
CA LEU A 42 3.38 -18.90 18.64
C LEU A 42 4.16 -18.49 17.40
N SER A 43 5.21 -19.23 17.07
CA SER A 43 5.99 -19.07 15.84
C SER A 43 5.57 -20.10 14.80
N ILE A 44 5.11 -19.62 13.64
CA ILE A 44 4.70 -20.44 12.51
C ILE A 44 5.63 -20.21 11.32
N GLN A 45 5.94 -21.28 10.61
CA GLN A 45 6.73 -21.27 9.40
C GLN A 45 5.82 -21.22 8.17
N VAL A 46 6.07 -20.23 7.32
CA VAL A 46 5.37 -20.05 6.06
C VAL A 46 6.31 -20.28 4.87
N PRO A 47 5.79 -20.75 3.71
CA PRO A 47 6.61 -21.16 2.57
C PRO A 47 7.41 -20.02 1.91
N SER A 48 6.91 -18.79 1.91
CA SER A 48 7.54 -17.66 1.23
C SER A 48 7.08 -16.31 1.80
N LYS A 49 7.76 -15.24 1.40
CA LYS A 49 7.39 -13.86 1.78
C LYS A 49 6.01 -13.46 1.26
N PHE A 50 5.68 -13.87 0.03
CA PHE A 50 4.34 -13.67 -0.54
C PHE A 50 3.25 -14.32 0.33
N PHE A 51 3.54 -15.50 0.89
CA PHE A 51 2.61 -16.21 1.76
C PHE A 51 2.32 -15.45 3.05
N TYR A 52 3.36 -14.86 3.64
CA TYR A 52 3.24 -13.99 4.79
C TYR A 52 2.40 -12.74 4.48
N GLU A 53 2.74 -12.02 3.41
CA GLU A 53 2.03 -10.78 3.01
C GLU A 53 0.54 -11.05 2.78
N TRP A 54 0.22 -12.16 2.11
CA TRP A 54 -1.16 -12.55 1.85
C TRP A 54 -1.95 -12.91 3.13
N LEU A 55 -1.33 -13.65 4.07
CA LEU A 55 -1.95 -14.00 5.35
C LEU A 55 -2.21 -12.77 6.22
N GLU A 56 -1.27 -11.83 6.25
CA GLU A 56 -1.44 -10.57 6.99
C GLU A 56 -2.53 -9.69 6.39
N GLU A 57 -2.59 -9.57 5.08
CA GLU A 57 -3.59 -8.73 4.40
C GLU A 57 -5.01 -9.27 4.56
N HIS A 58 -5.20 -10.59 4.44
CA HIS A 58 -6.53 -11.19 4.33
C HIS A 58 -7.01 -11.92 5.59
N TYR A 59 -6.10 -12.45 6.41
CA TYR A 59 -6.45 -13.41 7.47
C TYR A 59 -5.92 -13.02 8.85
N VAL A 60 -5.26 -11.88 9.01
CA VAL A 60 -4.70 -11.44 10.31
C VAL A 60 -5.73 -11.39 11.43
N LYS A 61 -6.96 -10.95 11.13
CA LYS A 61 -8.05 -10.88 12.12
C LYS A 61 -8.47 -12.26 12.59
N LEU A 62 -8.54 -13.22 11.66
CA LEU A 62 -8.92 -14.59 11.95
C LEU A 62 -7.82 -15.32 12.73
N LEU A 63 -6.56 -15.13 12.31
CA LEU A 63 -5.39 -15.65 13.01
C LEU A 63 -5.31 -15.11 14.44
N LYS A 64 -5.52 -13.80 14.62
CA LYS A 64 -5.57 -13.17 15.94
C LYS A 64 -6.68 -13.75 16.80
N ALA A 65 -7.90 -13.89 16.26
CA ALA A 65 -9.02 -14.49 16.98
C ALA A 65 -8.74 -15.95 17.40
N ALA A 66 -8.16 -16.74 16.49
CA ALA A 66 -7.78 -18.13 16.77
C ALA A 66 -6.74 -18.22 17.90
N LEU A 67 -5.72 -17.35 17.87
CA LEU A 67 -4.65 -17.32 18.86
C LEU A 67 -5.12 -16.77 20.21
N THR A 68 -5.94 -15.72 20.23
CA THR A 68 -6.50 -15.18 21.47
C THR A 68 -7.37 -16.23 22.18
N LYS A 69 -8.09 -17.06 21.44
CA LYS A 69 -8.88 -18.15 22.00
C LYS A 69 -8.04 -19.23 22.67
N GLN A 70 -6.82 -19.49 22.18
CA GLN A 70 -5.96 -20.59 22.67
C GLN A 70 -4.87 -20.14 23.65
N LEU A 71 -4.33 -18.94 23.50
CA LEU A 71 -3.19 -18.41 24.26
C LEU A 71 -3.56 -17.17 25.11
N GLY A 72 -4.81 -16.69 25.03
CA GLY A 72 -5.31 -15.54 25.79
C GLY A 72 -5.06 -14.18 25.12
N GLU A 73 -5.43 -13.09 25.78
CA GLU A 73 -5.41 -11.73 25.19
C GLU A 73 -4.02 -11.21 24.82
N GLN A 74 -2.96 -11.77 25.41
CA GLN A 74 -1.57 -11.40 25.14
C GLN A 74 -0.92 -12.23 24.02
N ALA A 75 -1.71 -13.04 23.30
CA ALA A 75 -1.21 -13.92 22.25
C ALA A 75 -0.55 -13.14 21.10
N LYS A 76 0.67 -13.56 20.73
CA LYS A 76 1.44 -13.01 19.61
C LYS A 76 1.71 -14.09 18.57
N LEU A 77 1.58 -13.72 17.29
CA LEU A 77 1.97 -14.55 16.16
C LEU A 77 3.32 -14.09 15.62
N ILE A 78 4.22 -15.04 15.36
CA ILE A 78 5.52 -14.78 14.75
C ILE A 78 5.64 -15.62 13.48
N TYR A 79 5.97 -15.00 12.35
CA TYR A 79 6.17 -15.70 11.08
C TYR A 79 7.65 -15.99 10.84
N ILE A 80 7.95 -17.21 10.39
CA ILE A 80 9.29 -17.66 9.99
C ILE A 80 9.24 -18.02 8.52
N ILE A 81 9.83 -17.18 7.66
CA ILE A 81 9.89 -17.43 6.22
C ILE A 81 11.18 -18.21 5.92
N LYS A 82 11.05 -19.39 5.29
CA LYS A 82 12.22 -20.08 4.75
C LYS A 82 12.66 -19.38 3.46
N MET A 83 13.81 -18.72 3.49
CA MET A 83 14.49 -18.35 2.25
C MET A 83 15.36 -19.54 1.82
N GLU A 84 15.07 -20.13 0.68
CA GLU A 84 16.03 -21.04 0.04
C GLU A 84 17.17 -20.19 -0.52
N ASN A 85 18.34 -20.31 0.11
CA ASN A 85 19.59 -19.76 -0.38
C ASN A 85 19.99 -20.46 -1.68
N THR A 86 20.05 -19.73 -2.79
CA THR A 86 20.72 -20.19 -4.02
C THR A 86 22.25 -20.07 -3.94
N TYR A 87 22.83 -19.65 -2.81
CA TYR A 87 24.28 -19.63 -2.66
C TYR A 87 24.68 -20.23 -1.31
N GLY A 88 25.42 -21.33 -1.39
CA GLY A 88 25.78 -22.18 -0.26
C GLY A 88 26.55 -21.42 0.80
N ASN A 89 26.02 -21.44 2.03
CA ASN A 89 26.77 -21.57 3.26
C ASN A 89 25.85 -22.18 4.32
N LYS A 90 26.38 -23.19 5.03
CA LYS A 90 25.71 -23.92 6.10
C LYS A 90 25.90 -23.16 7.40
N GLU A 91 24.90 -22.38 7.80
CA GLU A 91 24.45 -22.23 9.19
C GLU A 91 23.27 -21.24 9.26
N PRO A 92 22.10 -21.64 9.80
CA PRO A 92 20.97 -20.72 9.95
C PRO A 92 21.18 -19.80 11.16
N PHE A 93 21.34 -18.50 10.92
CA PHE A 93 21.24 -17.48 11.96
C PHE A 93 19.77 -17.10 12.18
N THR A 94 19.40 -16.82 13.44
CA THR A 94 18.02 -16.44 13.81
C THR A 94 18.05 -15.12 14.55
N GLU A 95 17.41 -14.08 14.00
CA GLU A 95 17.24 -12.78 14.65
C GLU A 95 15.78 -12.53 15.04
N LYS A 96 15.60 -11.81 16.17
CA LYS A 96 14.31 -11.46 16.75
C LYS A 96 13.98 -10.01 16.41
N ILE A 97 12.89 -9.78 15.69
CA ILE A 97 12.36 -8.43 15.42
C ILE A 97 11.29 -8.09 16.48
N PRO A 98 11.38 -6.96 17.20
CA PRO A 98 10.32 -6.51 18.11
C PRO A 98 9.11 -5.98 17.33
N SER A 99 7.91 -6.28 17.85
CA SER A 99 6.66 -5.76 17.32
C SER A 99 6.55 -4.25 17.55
N ALA A 100 6.40 -3.47 16.48
CA ALA A 100 6.10 -2.06 16.56
C ALA A 100 4.65 -1.88 17.07
N ASN A 101 4.51 -1.58 18.36
CA ASN A 101 3.25 -1.09 18.94
C ASN A 101 2.90 0.26 18.30
N ARG A 102 2.15 0.25 17.18
CA ARG A 102 1.26 1.37 16.82
C ARG A 102 -0.14 1.01 17.29
N SER A 103 -0.64 1.78 18.26
CA SER A 103 -1.97 1.66 18.85
C SER A 103 -3.12 2.06 17.92
N SER A 104 -2.86 2.31 16.64
CA SER A 104 -3.85 2.70 15.63
C SER A 104 -4.00 1.61 14.59
N ALA A 105 -4.66 0.52 14.98
CA ALA A 105 -5.31 -0.35 14.00
C ALA A 105 -6.32 0.51 13.24
N MET A 106 -6.02 0.83 11.97
CA MET A 106 -6.84 1.65 11.08
C MET A 106 -8.27 1.14 11.08
N MET A 107 -9.18 1.89 11.69
CA MET A 107 -10.61 1.58 11.66
C MET A 107 -11.17 1.92 10.27
N PRO A 108 -12.05 1.07 9.70
CA PRO A 108 -12.78 1.41 8.48
C PRO A 108 -13.70 2.62 8.72
N GLN A 109 -13.67 3.62 7.83
CA GLN A 109 -14.53 4.81 7.90
C GLN A 109 -15.99 4.45 7.56
N GLU A 110 -16.93 4.92 8.39
CA GLU A 110 -18.37 4.91 8.10
C GLU A 110 -18.80 6.34 7.74
N VAL A 111 -19.59 6.49 6.67
CA VAL A 111 -20.06 7.79 6.18
C VAL A 111 -21.58 7.84 6.31
N ASP A 112 -22.10 8.76 7.13
CA ASP A 112 -23.52 9.07 7.21
C ASP A 112 -23.89 10.13 6.17
N ALA A 113 -24.82 9.81 5.27
CA ALA A 113 -25.38 10.75 4.29
C ALA A 113 -26.90 10.89 4.48
N PRO A 114 -27.47 12.10 4.43
CA PRO A 114 -28.90 12.30 4.61
C PRO A 114 -29.70 11.78 3.39
N ILE A 115 -30.62 10.84 3.65
CA ILE A 115 -31.43 10.16 2.64
C ILE A 115 -32.66 11.01 2.29
N LYS A 116 -32.69 11.58 1.08
CA LYS A 116 -33.94 11.80 0.33
C LYS A 116 -33.70 11.67 -1.18
N SER A 117 -33.80 10.44 -1.70
CA SER A 117 -34.47 10.18 -2.98
C SER A 117 -34.75 8.69 -3.16
N LYS A 118 -35.97 8.36 -3.58
CA LYS A 118 -36.44 7.02 -3.89
C LYS A 118 -35.92 6.61 -5.27
N ASN A 119 -34.86 5.80 -5.33
CA ASN A 119 -34.55 4.85 -6.42
C ASN A 119 -33.29 4.04 -6.04
N PRO A 120 -33.36 2.72 -5.81
CA PRO A 120 -32.26 1.98 -5.20
C PRO A 120 -31.50 1.11 -6.21
N GLU A 121 -30.67 1.67 -7.09
CA GLU A 121 -29.70 0.86 -7.87
C GLU A 121 -28.39 1.62 -8.17
N LEU A 122 -27.69 2.10 -7.14
CA LEU A 122 -26.28 2.47 -7.26
C LEU A 122 -25.45 1.24 -6.89
N LYS A 123 -24.85 0.57 -7.88
CA LYS A 123 -24.03 -0.64 -7.67
C LYS A 123 -22.55 -0.28 -7.78
N ASN A 124 -21.88 -0.23 -6.63
CA ASN A 124 -20.43 -0.10 -6.55
C ASN A 124 -19.74 -1.33 -7.20
N PRO A 125 -18.77 -1.16 -8.11
CA PRO A 125 -18.05 -2.27 -8.76
C PRO A 125 -17.25 -3.18 -7.81
N PHE A 126 -17.13 -2.83 -6.53
CA PHE A 126 -16.42 -3.59 -5.50
C PHE A 126 -17.31 -4.39 -4.53
N ILE A 127 -18.65 -4.43 -4.71
CA ILE A 127 -19.56 -5.00 -3.69
C ILE A 127 -20.54 -6.04 -4.27
N ILE A 128 -20.61 -7.21 -3.63
CA ILE A 128 -21.62 -8.27 -3.85
C ILE A 128 -22.97 -7.77 -3.29
N PRO A 129 -24.12 -7.97 -3.97
CA PRO A 129 -25.38 -7.32 -3.59
C PRO A 129 -25.83 -7.69 -2.16
N GLY A 130 -26.09 -6.69 -1.30
CA GLY A 130 -26.83 -6.90 -0.05
C GLY A 130 -26.48 -6.01 1.17
N ILE A 131 -25.40 -5.23 1.16
CA ILE A 131 -24.98 -4.45 2.36
C ILE A 131 -24.78 -2.97 2.01
N ARG A 132 -25.56 -2.09 2.65
CA ARG A 132 -25.43 -0.62 2.66
C ARG A 132 -24.34 -0.21 3.67
N ASN A 133 -23.67 0.91 3.39
CA ASN A 133 -22.44 1.49 3.98
C ASN A 133 -21.16 1.07 3.24
N VAL A 134 -20.76 1.89 2.25
CA VAL A 134 -19.56 1.67 1.45
C VAL A 134 -18.33 2.08 2.27
N LYS A 135 -17.70 1.12 2.93
CA LYS A 135 -16.34 1.27 3.49
C LYS A 135 -15.34 1.30 2.34
N ILE A 136 -14.86 2.48 1.97
CA ILE A 136 -13.79 2.62 0.96
C ILE A 136 -12.46 2.37 1.67
N GLU A 137 -11.83 1.24 1.36
CA GLU A 137 -10.48 0.96 1.83
C GLU A 137 -9.48 1.82 1.05
N SER A 138 -8.58 2.48 1.77
CA SER A 138 -7.65 3.44 1.17
C SER A 138 -6.53 2.81 0.34
N GLN A 139 -6.33 1.49 0.44
CA GLN A 139 -5.27 0.73 -0.26
C GLN A 139 -3.86 1.29 0.01
N LEU A 140 -3.64 1.91 1.18
CA LEU A 140 -2.36 2.50 1.56
C LEU A 140 -1.49 1.49 2.31
N ASN A 141 -0.20 1.41 1.98
CA ASN A 141 0.76 0.59 2.70
C ASN A 141 1.35 1.36 3.89
N PRO A 142 1.08 0.97 5.15
CA PRO A 142 1.50 1.72 6.34
C PRO A 142 3.03 1.82 6.52
N ASN A 143 3.80 0.97 5.84
CA ASN A 143 5.27 1.03 5.88
C ASN A 143 5.84 2.22 5.10
N TYR A 144 5.06 2.80 4.18
CA TYR A 144 5.47 3.91 3.33
C TYR A 144 5.05 5.27 3.91
N SER A 145 5.61 5.64 5.07
CA SER A 145 5.36 6.91 5.75
C SER A 145 6.44 7.97 5.48
N PHE A 146 6.19 9.23 5.84
CA PHE A 146 7.20 10.31 5.77
C PHE A 146 8.37 10.10 6.74
N GLU A 147 8.13 9.46 7.89
CA GLU A 147 9.19 9.05 8.83
C GLU A 147 10.19 8.10 8.15
N ASN A 148 9.67 7.26 7.27
CA ASN A 148 10.43 6.24 6.56
C ASN A 148 10.99 6.75 5.23
N PHE A 149 10.56 7.92 4.76
CA PHE A 149 11.02 8.56 3.54
C PHE A 149 12.08 9.62 3.88
N LEU A 150 13.34 9.20 3.91
CA LEU A 150 14.46 10.06 4.29
C LEU A 150 14.66 11.18 3.27
N GLU A 151 14.84 12.39 3.79
CA GLU A 151 15.10 13.57 2.98
C GLU A 151 16.57 13.61 2.55
N GLY A 152 16.79 14.00 1.29
CA GLY A 152 18.08 14.40 0.75
C GLY A 152 17.85 15.40 -0.39
N ASP A 153 18.91 16.00 -0.92
CA ASP A 153 18.76 17.03 -1.97
C ASP A 153 17.99 16.53 -3.18
N ALA A 154 18.17 15.26 -3.54
CA ALA A 154 17.54 14.61 -4.68
C ALA A 154 16.01 14.43 -4.57
N ASN A 155 15.42 14.56 -3.38
CA ASN A 155 13.98 14.37 -3.15
C ASN A 155 13.33 15.50 -2.35
N ARG A 156 14.10 16.51 -1.92
CA ARG A 156 13.68 17.60 -1.02
C ARG A 156 12.45 18.35 -1.52
N LEU A 157 12.41 18.70 -2.81
CA LEU A 157 11.28 19.43 -3.42
C LEU A 157 9.99 18.61 -3.37
N ALA A 158 10.04 17.37 -3.87
CA ALA A 158 8.89 16.47 -3.90
C ALA A 158 8.38 16.16 -2.49
N ARG A 159 9.30 15.91 -1.54
CA ARG A 159 8.97 15.66 -0.14
C ARG A 159 8.30 16.85 0.52
N SER A 160 8.86 18.05 0.34
CA SER A 160 8.31 19.30 0.89
C SER A 160 6.92 19.62 0.31
N ALA A 161 6.75 19.43 -1.00
CA ALA A 161 5.46 19.57 -1.65
C ALA A 161 4.44 18.54 -1.13
N GLY A 162 4.87 17.29 -0.91
CA GLY A 162 4.06 16.24 -0.31
C GLY A 162 3.58 16.61 1.10
N LEU A 163 4.45 17.17 1.95
CA LEU A 163 4.07 17.68 3.27
C LEU A 163 3.07 18.83 3.18
N ALA A 164 3.27 19.78 2.26
CA ALA A 164 2.35 20.89 2.04
C ALA A 164 0.96 20.40 1.56
N VAL A 165 0.92 19.46 0.60
CA VAL A 165 -0.31 18.79 0.17
C VAL A 165 -0.97 18.06 1.33
N SER A 166 -0.19 17.40 2.19
CA SER A 166 -0.71 16.67 3.34
C SER A 166 -1.34 17.58 4.39
N ASN A 167 -0.82 18.80 4.56
CA ASN A 167 -1.34 19.81 5.48
C ASN A 167 -2.55 20.58 4.94
N LYS A 168 -2.79 20.59 3.62
CA LYS A 168 -3.92 21.31 3.00
C LYS A 168 -4.35 20.65 1.69
N PRO A 169 -4.88 19.41 1.73
CA PRO A 169 -5.18 18.64 0.53
C PRO A 169 -6.23 19.32 -0.34
N GLY A 170 -5.86 19.62 -1.59
CA GLY A 170 -6.67 20.32 -2.58
C GLY A 170 -6.67 21.85 -2.46
N GLY A 171 -6.08 22.41 -1.40
CA GLY A 171 -6.06 23.84 -1.11
C GLY A 171 -4.72 24.54 -1.32
N THR A 172 -3.73 23.81 -1.85
CA THR A 172 -2.43 24.36 -2.30
C THR A 172 -2.44 24.60 -3.81
N SER A 173 -1.42 25.28 -4.33
CA SER A 173 -1.17 25.35 -5.78
C SER A 173 -0.66 24.01 -6.37
N PHE A 174 -0.44 22.99 -5.55
CA PHE A 174 0.10 21.69 -5.94
C PHE A 174 -1.03 20.69 -6.23
N ASN A 175 -2.08 21.14 -6.92
CA ASN A 175 -3.17 20.29 -7.37
C ASN A 175 -3.28 20.32 -8.91
N PRO A 176 -2.92 19.24 -9.62
CA PRO A 176 -2.40 17.99 -9.08
C PRO A 176 -0.94 18.12 -8.60
N LEU A 177 -0.51 17.17 -7.77
CA LEU A 177 0.91 16.92 -7.52
C LEU A 177 1.32 15.72 -8.36
N LEU A 178 2.21 15.92 -9.34
CA LEU A 178 2.84 14.84 -10.09
C LEU A 178 4.26 14.62 -9.56
N VAL A 179 4.54 13.40 -9.11
CA VAL A 179 5.89 12.96 -8.72
C VAL A 179 6.43 12.05 -9.81
N PHE A 180 7.54 12.44 -10.44
CA PHE A 180 8.12 11.62 -11.51
C PHE A 180 9.62 11.36 -11.31
N GLY A 181 10.17 10.36 -12.00
CA GLY A 181 11.59 10.00 -11.90
C GLY A 181 11.82 8.53 -12.20
N GLY A 182 13.09 8.11 -12.28
CA GLY A 182 13.47 6.73 -12.56
C GLY A 182 12.91 5.66 -11.60
N VAL A 183 13.09 4.40 -11.97
CA VAL A 183 12.62 3.25 -11.19
C VAL A 183 13.31 3.19 -9.83
N GLY A 184 12.54 2.91 -8.77
CA GLY A 184 13.10 2.71 -7.43
C GLY A 184 13.66 3.96 -6.74
N LEU A 185 13.21 5.15 -7.14
CA LEU A 185 13.57 6.42 -6.48
C LEU A 185 12.57 6.85 -5.39
N GLY A 186 11.57 6.02 -5.10
CA GLY A 186 10.63 6.24 -3.99
C GLY A 186 9.35 7.00 -4.36
N LYS A 187 8.96 7.05 -5.65
CA LYS A 187 7.70 7.66 -6.11
C LYS A 187 6.47 7.10 -5.39
N THR A 188 6.30 5.78 -5.45
CA THR A 188 5.21 5.06 -4.77
C THR A 188 5.25 5.28 -3.27
N HIS A 189 6.44 5.21 -2.65
CA HIS A 189 6.60 5.47 -1.22
C HIS A 189 6.10 6.87 -0.87
N LEU A 190 6.56 7.91 -1.57
CA LEU A 190 6.14 9.28 -1.30
C LEU A 190 4.64 9.48 -1.50
N ALA A 191 4.06 8.90 -2.55
CA ALA A 191 2.62 8.97 -2.80
C ALA A 191 1.81 8.34 -1.65
N HIS A 192 2.23 7.17 -1.16
CA HIS A 192 1.64 6.54 0.03
C HIS A 192 1.83 7.38 1.28
N ALA A 193 3.02 7.96 1.50
CA ALA A 193 3.33 8.78 2.66
C ALA A 193 2.41 9.99 2.76
N ILE A 194 2.15 10.65 1.62
CA ILE A 194 1.19 11.74 1.53
C ILE A 194 -0.22 11.26 1.87
N GLY A 195 -0.65 10.13 1.31
CA GLY A 195 -1.97 9.56 1.57
C GLY A 195 -2.19 9.19 3.05
N ILE A 196 -1.17 8.61 3.69
CA ILE A 196 -1.19 8.23 5.12
C ILE A 196 -1.28 9.48 5.98
N GLU A 197 -0.42 10.46 5.75
CA GLU A 197 -0.40 11.71 6.52
C GLU A 197 -1.73 12.46 6.41
N ILE A 198 -2.34 12.49 5.22
CA ILE A 198 -3.67 13.08 5.02
C ILE A 198 -4.72 12.30 5.80
N LYS A 199 -4.71 10.97 5.74
CA LYS A 199 -5.70 10.13 6.41
C LYS A 199 -5.63 10.29 7.93
N ASP A 200 -4.43 10.40 8.47
CA ASP A 200 -4.20 10.60 9.91
C ASP A 200 -4.66 12.00 10.36
N LYS A 201 -4.44 13.05 9.54
CA LYS A 201 -4.86 14.43 9.84
C LYS A 201 -6.32 14.73 9.57
N TYR A 202 -6.91 14.07 8.58
CA TYR A 202 -8.28 14.29 8.12
C TYR A 202 -9.03 12.96 8.08
N PRO A 203 -9.44 12.41 9.24
CA PRO A 203 -10.14 11.13 9.32
C PRO A 203 -11.50 11.10 8.60
N ASP A 204 -12.04 12.25 8.19
CA ASP A 204 -13.29 12.34 7.44
C ASP A 204 -13.08 12.37 5.91
N LYS A 205 -11.84 12.55 5.45
CA LYS A 205 -11.52 12.56 4.01
C LYS A 205 -11.39 11.13 3.49
N ILE A 206 -12.02 10.88 2.35
CA ILE A 206 -11.90 9.62 1.60
C ILE A 206 -10.60 9.67 0.77
N VAL A 207 -9.60 8.91 1.21
CA VAL A 207 -8.31 8.77 0.51
C VAL A 207 -8.29 7.43 -0.23
N LEU A 208 -8.02 7.43 -1.53
CA LEU A 208 -7.86 6.22 -2.34
C LEU A 208 -6.52 6.22 -3.07
N TYR A 209 -5.76 5.15 -2.85
CA TYR A 209 -4.62 4.79 -3.68
C TYR A 209 -5.00 3.71 -4.71
N ILE A 210 -4.55 3.86 -5.96
CA ILE A 210 -4.73 2.86 -7.00
C ILE A 210 -3.62 2.94 -8.05
N SER A 211 -3.20 1.83 -8.65
CA SER A 211 -2.34 1.85 -9.84
C SER A 211 -3.14 2.17 -11.11
N ALA A 212 -2.52 2.83 -12.08
CA ALA A 212 -3.15 3.11 -13.38
C ALA A 212 -3.62 1.84 -14.11
N GLU A 213 -2.91 0.72 -13.94
CA GLU A 213 -3.32 -0.58 -14.47
C GLU A 213 -4.60 -1.09 -13.82
N LYS A 214 -4.71 -1.02 -12.48
CA LYS A 214 -5.91 -1.45 -11.76
C LYS A 214 -7.10 -0.55 -12.07
N PHE A 215 -6.88 0.75 -12.20
CA PHE A 215 -7.88 1.72 -12.67
C PHE A 215 -8.39 1.33 -14.06
N THR A 216 -7.48 1.01 -14.99
CA THR A 216 -7.80 0.56 -16.35
C THR A 216 -8.64 -0.72 -16.33
N GLN A 217 -8.24 -1.71 -15.52
CA GLN A 217 -8.99 -2.97 -15.37
C GLN A 217 -10.41 -2.73 -14.86
N GLN A 218 -10.57 -1.92 -13.82
CA GLN A 218 -11.89 -1.58 -13.28
C GLN A 218 -12.77 -0.85 -14.29
N TYR A 219 -12.19 0.06 -15.08
CA TYR A 219 -12.93 0.72 -16.15
C TYR A 219 -13.42 -0.30 -17.20
N ILE A 220 -12.53 -1.17 -17.68
CA ILE A 220 -12.88 -2.23 -18.64
C ILE A 220 -14.01 -3.10 -18.11
N ASP A 221 -13.93 -3.51 -16.84
CA ASP A 221 -14.97 -4.32 -16.21
C ASP A 221 -16.30 -3.57 -16.07
N SER A 222 -16.25 -2.27 -15.75
CA SER A 222 -17.46 -1.43 -15.68
C SER A 222 -18.16 -1.31 -17.04
N VAL A 223 -17.39 -1.20 -18.12
CA VAL A 223 -17.93 -1.16 -19.48
C VAL A 223 -18.57 -2.51 -19.83
N LYS A 224 -17.88 -3.63 -19.57
CA LYS A 224 -18.42 -4.98 -19.81
C LYS A 224 -19.71 -5.25 -19.04
N LYS A 225 -19.83 -4.70 -17.83
CA LYS A 225 -20.99 -4.87 -16.93
C LYS A 225 -22.05 -3.77 -17.09
N ASN A 226 -21.91 -2.84 -18.04
CA ASN A 226 -22.79 -1.66 -18.18
C ASN A 226 -22.95 -0.80 -16.91
N THR A 227 -21.89 -0.72 -16.09
CA THR A 227 -21.83 0.06 -14.83
C THR A 227 -20.83 1.22 -14.92
N ARG A 228 -20.58 1.74 -16.14
CA ARG A 228 -19.66 2.87 -16.38
C ARG A 228 -20.04 4.12 -15.57
N THR A 229 -21.33 4.40 -15.45
CA THR A 229 -21.82 5.56 -14.69
C THR A 229 -21.51 5.42 -13.19
N ASP A 230 -21.71 4.23 -12.63
CA ASP A 230 -21.38 3.93 -11.23
C ASP A 230 -19.86 4.05 -10.98
N PHE A 231 -19.04 3.58 -11.91
CA PHE A 231 -17.58 3.75 -11.86
C PHE A 231 -17.21 5.24 -11.78
N ILE A 232 -17.78 6.09 -12.64
CA ILE A 232 -17.50 7.53 -12.63
C ILE A 232 -17.93 8.16 -11.30
N HIS A 233 -19.15 7.88 -10.83
CA HIS A 233 -19.64 8.43 -9.58
C HIS A 233 -18.81 8.01 -8.37
N PHE A 234 -18.37 6.74 -8.32
CA PHE A 234 -17.49 6.26 -7.26
C PHE A 234 -16.21 7.10 -7.17
N TYR A 235 -15.52 7.33 -8.29
CA TYR A 235 -14.28 8.12 -8.28
C TYR A 235 -14.52 9.61 -8.00
N GLN A 236 -15.68 10.15 -8.37
CA GLN A 236 -16.04 11.54 -8.08
C GLN A 236 -16.28 11.83 -6.58
N GLN A 237 -16.59 10.79 -5.79
CA GLN A 237 -16.79 10.91 -4.34
C GLN A 237 -15.49 11.01 -3.54
N ILE A 238 -14.34 10.70 -4.15
CA ILE A 238 -13.04 10.64 -3.47
C ILE A 238 -12.54 12.06 -3.14
N ASP A 239 -12.03 12.25 -1.93
CA ASP A 239 -11.43 13.53 -1.51
C ASP A 239 -9.99 13.67 -1.92
N VAL A 240 -9.24 12.56 -1.90
CA VAL A 240 -7.84 12.47 -2.30
C VAL A 240 -7.62 11.22 -3.14
N LEU A 241 -7.38 11.42 -4.43
CA LEU A 241 -7.10 10.35 -5.39
C LEU A 241 -5.61 10.30 -5.69
N ILE A 242 -4.98 9.17 -5.35
CA ILE A 242 -3.59 8.88 -5.67
C ILE A 242 -3.57 7.82 -6.77
N ILE A 243 -2.98 8.16 -7.93
CA ILE A 243 -2.79 7.22 -9.03
C ILE A 243 -1.30 6.96 -9.25
N ASP A 244 -0.89 5.72 -9.03
CA ASP A 244 0.48 5.28 -9.26
C ASP A 244 0.69 4.90 -10.73
N ASP A 245 1.87 5.22 -11.26
CA ASP A 245 2.36 4.85 -12.59
C ASP A 245 1.44 5.25 -13.76
N VAL A 246 1.11 6.54 -13.87
CA VAL A 246 0.19 7.05 -14.92
C VAL A 246 0.68 6.81 -16.35
N GLN A 247 1.95 6.47 -16.56
CA GLN A 247 2.49 6.04 -17.85
C GLN A 247 1.74 4.83 -18.42
N PHE A 248 1.15 3.97 -17.58
CA PHE A 248 0.37 2.81 -18.04
C PHE A 248 -0.99 3.15 -18.66
N LEU A 249 -1.42 4.42 -18.60
CA LEU A 249 -2.57 4.91 -19.38
C LEU A 249 -2.26 5.05 -20.87
N SER A 250 -0.98 5.00 -21.26
CA SER A 250 -0.51 5.14 -22.65
C SER A 250 -1.22 4.16 -23.59
N GLY A 251 -1.75 4.68 -24.70
CA GLY A 251 -2.50 3.91 -25.69
C GLY A 251 -3.89 3.41 -25.25
N LYS A 252 -4.34 3.70 -24.02
CA LYS A 252 -5.66 3.31 -23.50
C LYS A 252 -6.68 4.44 -23.63
N SER A 253 -7.02 4.84 -24.86
CA SER A 253 -7.87 6.01 -25.15
C SER A 253 -9.17 6.07 -24.34
N GLY A 254 -9.92 4.96 -24.27
CA GLY A 254 -11.16 4.90 -23.47
C GLY A 254 -10.93 5.15 -21.96
N THR A 255 -9.82 4.64 -21.41
CA THR A 255 -9.45 4.88 -20.01
C THR A 255 -8.97 6.32 -19.80
N GLN A 256 -8.20 6.86 -20.75
CA GLN A 256 -7.73 8.25 -20.71
C GLN A 256 -8.91 9.22 -20.72
N ASP A 257 -9.93 8.97 -21.54
CA ASP A 257 -11.13 9.79 -21.61
C ASP A 257 -11.91 9.82 -20.28
N VAL A 258 -12.20 8.64 -19.70
CA VAL A 258 -12.91 8.61 -18.41
C VAL A 258 -12.08 9.20 -17.28
N PHE A 259 -10.76 8.98 -17.28
CA PHE A 259 -9.86 9.56 -16.30
C PHE A 259 -9.82 11.09 -16.41
N PHE A 260 -9.80 11.63 -17.64
CA PHE A 260 -9.87 13.08 -17.88
C PHE A 260 -11.13 13.69 -17.24
N HIS A 261 -12.28 13.05 -17.38
CA HIS A 261 -13.53 13.53 -16.78
C HIS A 261 -13.52 13.46 -15.24
N ILE A 262 -13.02 12.37 -14.66
CA ILE A 262 -12.86 12.21 -13.21
C ILE A 262 -11.90 13.27 -12.67
N PHE A 263 -10.73 13.42 -13.29
CA PHE A 263 -9.72 14.40 -12.92
C PHE A 263 -10.29 15.82 -12.90
N ASN A 264 -11.01 16.23 -13.94
CA ASN A 264 -11.64 17.55 -14.02
C ASN A 264 -12.58 17.79 -12.83
N HIS A 265 -13.45 16.82 -12.57
CA HIS A 265 -14.44 16.93 -11.52
C HIS A 265 -13.76 17.09 -10.15
N LEU A 266 -12.77 16.24 -9.86
CA LEU A 266 -12.03 16.30 -8.61
C LEU A 266 -11.31 17.65 -8.45
N HIS A 267 -10.59 18.09 -9.48
CA HIS A 267 -9.85 19.36 -9.46
C HIS A 267 -10.77 20.58 -9.26
N GLN A 268 -11.86 20.66 -10.00
CA GLN A 268 -12.84 21.76 -9.90
C GLN A 268 -13.53 21.84 -8.54
N ASN A 269 -13.69 20.70 -7.86
CA ASN A 269 -14.28 20.62 -6.52
C ASN A 269 -13.23 20.70 -5.40
N GLY A 270 -11.98 21.07 -5.72
CA GLY A 270 -10.91 21.21 -4.74
C GLY A 270 -10.52 19.90 -4.06
N LYS A 271 -10.80 18.75 -4.70
CA LYS A 271 -10.32 17.43 -4.26
C LYS A 271 -8.87 17.27 -4.71
N GLN A 272 -8.04 16.64 -3.88
CA GLN A 272 -6.62 16.48 -4.17
C GLN A 272 -6.41 15.35 -5.17
N VAL A 273 -5.59 15.61 -6.20
CA VAL A 273 -5.08 14.56 -7.10
C VAL A 273 -3.57 14.47 -6.96
N ILE A 274 -3.06 13.26 -6.75
CA ILE A 274 -1.63 12.95 -6.70
C ILE A 274 -1.36 11.87 -7.75
N LEU A 275 -0.35 12.09 -8.58
CA LEU A 275 0.01 11.20 -9.67
C LEU A 275 1.49 10.82 -9.53
N THR A 276 1.85 9.61 -9.92
CA THR A 276 3.25 9.25 -10.08
C THR A 276 3.56 8.81 -11.51
N SER A 277 4.81 9.00 -11.96
CA SER A 277 5.25 8.41 -13.22
C SER A 277 6.75 8.12 -13.32
N ASP A 278 7.11 7.10 -14.08
CA ASP A 278 8.50 6.88 -14.48
C ASP A 278 9.05 7.92 -15.47
N LYS A 279 8.17 8.70 -16.10
CA LYS A 279 8.52 9.65 -17.17
C LYS A 279 8.03 11.05 -16.84
N ALA A 280 8.72 12.08 -17.32
CA ALA A 280 8.17 13.43 -17.29
C ALA A 280 6.94 13.53 -18.21
N PRO A 281 5.97 14.43 -17.96
CA PRO A 281 4.78 14.58 -18.80
C PRO A 281 5.06 14.73 -20.29
N VAL A 282 6.15 15.42 -20.66
CA VAL A 282 6.52 15.63 -22.07
C VAL A 282 7.02 14.36 -22.77
N ASP A 283 7.48 13.37 -22.00
CA ASP A 283 8.07 12.12 -22.52
C ASP A 283 7.07 10.95 -22.53
N MET A 284 5.85 11.18 -22.04
CA MET A 284 4.77 10.17 -22.06
C MET A 284 4.17 10.06 -23.46
N GLN A 285 4.60 9.04 -24.20
CA GLN A 285 4.04 8.71 -25.51
C GLN A 285 2.61 8.18 -25.39
N ASP A 286 1.80 8.42 -26.41
CA ASP A 286 0.40 7.97 -26.53
C ASP A 286 -0.51 8.33 -25.35
N ILE A 287 -0.19 9.42 -24.63
CA ILE A 287 -1.10 10.12 -23.73
C ILE A 287 -1.67 11.35 -24.46
N GLU A 288 -2.99 11.53 -24.37
CA GLU A 288 -3.67 12.67 -24.97
C GLU A 288 -3.12 14.02 -24.47
N GLN A 289 -2.89 14.96 -25.38
CA GLN A 289 -2.34 16.29 -25.05
C GLN A 289 -3.14 17.04 -23.99
N ARG A 290 -4.47 16.83 -23.95
CA ARG A 290 -5.32 17.43 -22.92
C ARG A 290 -4.99 16.92 -21.53
N LEU A 291 -4.67 15.64 -21.34
CA LEU A 291 -4.25 15.07 -20.06
C LEU A 291 -2.85 15.56 -19.67
N LEU A 292 -1.91 15.60 -20.61
CA LEU A 292 -0.56 16.14 -20.36
C LEU A 292 -0.60 17.58 -19.88
N SER A 293 -1.51 18.39 -20.44
CA SER A 293 -1.74 19.76 -20.00
C SER A 293 -2.25 19.81 -18.55
N ARG A 294 -3.07 18.85 -18.12
CA ARG A 294 -3.57 18.76 -16.74
C ARG A 294 -2.53 18.33 -15.73
N PHE A 295 -1.65 17.43 -16.11
CA PHE A 295 -0.54 17.00 -15.25
C PHE A 295 0.38 18.18 -14.90
N LYS A 296 0.41 19.20 -15.76
CA LYS A 296 1.16 20.45 -15.58
C LYS A 296 0.38 21.57 -14.88
N TRP A 297 -0.88 21.38 -14.48
CA TRP A 297 -1.68 22.43 -13.82
C TRP A 297 -1.20 22.80 -12.42
N GLY A 298 -0.60 21.83 -11.72
CA GLY A 298 -0.05 22.04 -10.38
C GLY A 298 1.48 21.89 -10.38
N LEU A 299 2.01 21.10 -9.45
CA LEU A 299 3.45 20.89 -9.35
C LEU A 299 3.84 19.55 -9.98
N SER A 300 4.81 19.58 -10.88
CA SER A 300 5.55 18.38 -11.30
C SER A 300 6.91 18.39 -10.62
N ALA A 301 7.14 17.44 -9.71
CA ALA A 301 8.37 17.31 -8.95
C ALA A 301 9.14 16.05 -9.37
N GLU A 302 10.40 16.23 -9.73
CA GLU A 302 11.29 15.12 -10.07
C GLU A 302 11.91 14.52 -8.79
N LEU A 303 12.00 13.20 -8.75
CA LEU A 303 12.85 12.44 -7.84
C LEU A 303 14.10 12.03 -8.59
N GLN A 304 15.25 12.37 -8.03
CA GLN A 304 16.56 12.04 -8.58
C GLN A 304 17.25 10.96 -7.74
N SER A 305 18.35 10.41 -8.26
CA SER A 305 19.15 9.45 -7.49
C SER A 305 19.77 10.11 -6.26
N PRO A 306 19.64 9.50 -5.06
CA PRO A 306 20.19 10.07 -3.84
C PRO A 306 21.71 10.14 -3.89
N ASP A 307 22.29 11.13 -3.22
CA ASP A 307 23.73 11.23 -2.99
C ASP A 307 24.26 10.12 -2.05
N TYR A 308 25.57 10.08 -1.84
CA TYR A 308 26.19 9.05 -1.01
C TYR A 308 25.68 9.07 0.44
N GLU A 309 25.61 10.24 1.06
CA GLU A 309 25.20 10.41 2.46
C GLU A 309 23.75 9.97 2.67
N THR A 310 22.88 10.32 1.74
CA THR A 310 21.47 9.91 1.72
C THR A 310 21.36 8.40 1.52
N ARG A 311 22.17 7.78 0.63
CA ARG A 311 22.18 6.31 0.45
C ARG A 311 22.62 5.58 1.72
N VAL A 312 23.67 6.04 2.39
CA VAL A 312 24.11 5.48 3.69
C VAL A 312 22.98 5.57 4.71
N SER A 313 22.33 6.74 4.80
CA SER A 313 21.21 6.94 5.73
C SER A 313 20.03 6.02 5.43
N ILE A 314 19.70 5.83 4.15
CA ILE A 314 18.64 4.91 3.71
C ILE A 314 18.98 3.46 4.11
N LEU A 315 20.22 3.02 3.88
CA LEU A 315 20.68 1.68 4.25
C LEU A 315 20.60 1.46 5.75
N LYS A 316 21.12 2.40 6.55
CA LYS A 316 21.05 2.33 8.02
C LYS A 316 19.60 2.24 8.52
N ASN A 317 18.70 3.05 7.96
CA ASN A 317 17.28 3.01 8.32
C ASN A 317 16.60 1.69 7.91
N LYS A 318 17.00 1.11 6.78
CA LYS A 318 16.50 -0.20 6.33
C LYS A 318 16.97 -1.32 7.26
N LEU A 319 18.28 -1.35 7.56
CA LEU A 319 18.89 -2.29 8.50
C LEU A 319 18.26 -2.19 9.90
N TYR A 320 18.10 -0.98 10.43
CA TYR A 320 17.45 -0.75 11.72
C TYR A 320 16.01 -1.31 11.78
N LYS A 321 15.23 -1.13 10.71
CA LYS A 321 13.84 -1.65 10.65
C LYS A 321 13.77 -3.16 10.50
N ASP A 322 14.68 -3.70 9.71
CA ASP A 322 14.78 -5.14 9.50
C ASP A 322 15.40 -5.84 10.72
N GLY A 323 15.90 -5.06 11.69
CA GLY A 323 16.53 -5.55 12.92
C GLY A 323 17.90 -6.17 12.67
N VAL A 324 18.55 -5.80 11.58
CA VAL A 324 19.82 -6.35 11.11
C VAL A 324 20.96 -5.41 11.52
N GLU A 325 21.97 -5.95 12.19
CA GLU A 325 23.24 -5.25 12.42
C GLU A 325 24.24 -5.58 11.31
N MET A 326 24.95 -4.56 10.85
CA MET A 326 25.96 -4.69 9.80
C MET A 326 27.11 -3.73 10.08
N GLU A 327 28.34 -4.18 9.86
CA GLU A 327 29.53 -3.34 10.04
C GLU A 327 29.47 -2.11 9.12
N GLU A 328 29.88 -0.96 9.66
CA GLU A 328 29.81 0.33 8.96
C GLU A 328 30.55 0.29 7.61
N GLU A 329 31.70 -0.40 7.54
CA GLU A 329 32.48 -0.56 6.32
C GLU A 329 31.70 -1.25 5.19
N ILE A 330 30.83 -2.21 5.53
CA ILE A 330 29.98 -2.90 4.55
C ILE A 330 28.88 -1.95 4.06
N ILE A 331 28.27 -1.17 4.96
CA ILE A 331 27.26 -0.17 4.62
C ILE A 331 27.84 0.87 3.65
N GLU A 332 29.03 1.39 3.96
CA GLU A 332 29.77 2.33 3.13
C GLU A 332 30.12 1.72 1.77
N TYR A 333 30.60 0.47 1.75
CA TYR A 333 30.90 -0.26 0.52
C TYR A 333 29.66 -0.38 -0.37
N VAL A 334 28.53 -0.84 0.18
CA VAL A 334 27.26 -0.96 -0.55
C VAL A 334 26.81 0.40 -1.08
N ALA A 335 26.81 1.44 -0.25
CA ALA A 335 26.43 2.80 -0.65
C ALA A 335 27.33 3.39 -1.74
N LYS A 336 28.62 3.01 -1.77
CA LYS A 336 29.60 3.46 -2.76
C LYS A 336 29.44 2.77 -4.11
N HIS A 337 29.06 1.49 -4.12
CA HIS A 337 28.99 0.67 -5.33
C HIS A 337 27.58 0.55 -5.93
N ILE A 338 26.52 0.62 -5.13
CA ILE A 338 25.13 0.57 -5.60
C ILE A 338 24.59 2.00 -5.71
N LYS A 339 24.46 2.51 -6.95
CA LYS A 339 24.04 3.90 -7.25
C LYS A 339 22.77 4.00 -8.09
N SER A 340 22.25 2.88 -8.58
CA SER A 340 21.20 2.85 -9.60
C SER A 340 19.80 3.14 -9.06
N ASN A 341 19.38 2.45 -7.99
CA ASN A 341 18.09 2.64 -7.33
C ASN A 341 18.10 2.11 -5.88
N ILE A 342 17.05 2.39 -5.12
CA ILE A 342 16.91 2.02 -3.69
C ILE A 342 16.40 0.57 -3.50
N ARG A 343 15.90 -0.08 -4.56
CA ARG A 343 15.15 -1.33 -4.47
C ARG A 343 16.00 -2.51 -4.03
#